data_AF-A0A2R7M5X2-F1
#
_entry.id   AF-A0A2R7M5X2-F1
#
_cell.length_a   1.000
_cell.length_b   1.000
_cell.length_c   1.000
_cell.angle_alpha   90.00
_cell.angle_beta   90.00
_cell.angle_gamma   90.00
#
_symmetry.space_group_name_H-M   'P 1'
#
loop_
_entity.id
_entity.type
_entity.pdbx_description
1 polymer ?
#
loop_
_entity_poly.entity_id
_entity_poly.type
_entity_poly.pdbx_seq_one_letter_code
_entity_poly.pdbx_strand_id
1 'polypeptide(L)'
;NLDTNYSKFYVGVIKEKANNVNITSGYSDVSLGYDMNYAFDFDINTKYGSIRTDSSLDVSVNESKNTNKRLSGFNKKKGQNKVIITSNYGNVSLNKKQ
;
A
#
# COMPACT_ATOMS: atom_id res chain seq x y z
N ASN A 1 0.91 11.85 -10.18
CA ASN A 1 1.92 12.06 -9.11
C ASN A 1 1.35 13.05 -8.13
N LEU A 2 1.27 12.70 -6.86
CA LEU A 2 0.68 13.52 -5.79
C LEU A 2 1.67 13.52 -4.62
N ASP A 3 2.13 14.72 -4.21
CA ASP A 3 3.08 14.96 -3.12
C ASP A 3 2.41 15.85 -2.07
N THR A 4 2.33 15.39 -0.81
CA THR A 4 1.78 16.19 0.29
C THR A 4 2.63 16.01 1.56
N ASN A 5 2.87 17.09 2.30
CA ASN A 5 3.78 17.09 3.44
C ASN A 5 3.10 16.94 4.81
N TYR A 6 1.83 17.33 4.98
CA TYR A 6 1.11 17.19 6.27
C TYR A 6 -0.40 17.12 6.06
N SER A 7 -0.95 15.93 5.78
CA SER A 7 -2.40 15.66 5.75
C SER A 7 -2.64 14.15 5.72
N LYS A 8 -3.47 13.61 6.63
CA LYS A 8 -3.91 12.21 6.57
C LYS A 8 -4.51 11.92 5.20
N PHE A 9 -3.87 11.05 4.42
CA PHE A 9 -4.27 10.79 3.05
C PHE A 9 -5.13 9.52 3.01
N TYR A 10 -6.41 9.73 2.75
CA TYR A 10 -7.37 8.64 2.56
C TYR A 10 -7.58 8.49 1.06
N VAL A 11 -6.98 7.46 0.47
CA VAL A 11 -7.41 7.00 -0.84
C VAL A 11 -8.59 6.08 -0.58
N GLY A 12 -9.71 6.32 -1.25
CA GLY A 12 -10.91 5.47 -1.16
C GLY A 12 -10.66 4.03 -1.61
N VAL A 13 -11.75 3.32 -1.95
CA VAL A 13 -11.65 1.94 -2.44
C VAL A 13 -11.16 1.94 -3.89
N ILE A 14 -10.02 1.31 -4.15
CA ILE A 14 -9.59 0.99 -5.51
C ILE A 14 -10.53 -0.07 -6.07
N LYS A 15 -11.26 0.26 -7.13
CA LYS A 15 -12.20 -0.66 -7.79
C LYS A 15 -11.46 -1.72 -8.62
N GLU A 16 -12.13 -2.84 -8.91
CA GLU A 16 -11.61 -3.95 -9.72
C GLU A 16 -10.93 -3.50 -11.03
N LYS A 17 -11.49 -2.51 -11.73
CA LYS A 17 -10.99 -2.02 -13.04
C LYS A 17 -10.01 -0.86 -12.92
N ALA A 18 -9.47 -0.60 -11.74
CA ALA A 18 -8.45 0.43 -11.58
C ALA A 18 -7.15 0.01 -12.26
N ASN A 19 -6.35 1.01 -12.60
CA ASN A 19 -4.98 0.83 -13.10
C ASN A 19 -3.98 0.97 -11.95
N ASN A 20 -2.70 1.09 -12.28
CA ASN A 20 -1.63 1.32 -11.33
C ASN A 20 -1.89 2.48 -10.37
N VAL A 21 -1.52 2.27 -9.10
CA VAL A 21 -1.63 3.25 -8.01
C VAL A 21 -0.24 3.50 -7.44
N ASN A 22 0.15 4.77 -7.37
CA ASN A 22 1.41 5.18 -6.75
C ASN A 22 1.13 6.28 -5.72
N ILE A 23 1.54 6.04 -4.48
CA ILE A 23 1.32 6.95 -3.35
C ILE A 23 2.67 7.23 -2.67
N THR A 24 2.97 8.51 -2.49
CA THR A 24 4.14 8.97 -1.73
C THR A 24 3.68 9.86 -0.59
N SER A 25 4.13 9.59 0.63
CA SER A 25 3.78 10.35 1.84
C SER A 25 5.03 10.71 2.65
N GLY A 26 5.08 11.95 3.11
CA GLY A 26 6.12 12.46 4.01
C GLY A 26 5.80 12.11 5.46
N TYR A 27 4.90 12.87 6.09
CA TYR A 27 4.57 12.79 7.53
C TYR A 27 3.11 12.39 7.79
N SER A 28 2.52 11.55 6.93
CA SER A 28 1.10 11.25 6.99
C SER A 28 0.80 9.77 6.89
N ASP A 29 -0.18 9.32 7.66
CA ASP A 29 -0.73 7.98 7.54
C ASP A 29 -1.44 7.80 6.19
N VAL A 30 -1.23 6.64 5.57
CA VAL A 30 -1.88 6.23 4.33
C VAL A 30 -2.82 5.07 4.66
N SER A 31 -4.09 5.23 4.35
CA SER A 31 -5.05 4.12 4.35
C SER A 31 -5.61 3.93 2.95
N LEU A 32 -5.51 2.70 2.45
CA LEU A 32 -5.95 2.33 1.12
C LEU A 32 -6.90 1.15 1.21
N GLY A 33 -8.11 1.32 0.66
CA GLY A 33 -9.05 0.24 0.43
C GLY A 33 -8.85 -0.38 -0.95
N TYR A 34 -9.03 -1.68 -1.11
CA TYR A 34 -9.07 -2.32 -2.43
C TYR A 34 -10.24 -3.30 -2.55
N ASP A 35 -10.85 -3.33 -3.73
CA ASP A 35 -11.89 -4.29 -4.11
C ASP A 35 -11.32 -5.72 -4.12
N MET A 36 -12.09 -6.69 -3.63
CA MET A 36 -11.64 -8.09 -3.53
C MET A 36 -11.23 -8.72 -4.87
N ASN A 37 -11.75 -8.22 -5.99
CA ASN A 37 -11.47 -8.71 -7.34
C ASN A 37 -10.36 -7.93 -8.04
N TYR A 38 -9.87 -6.84 -7.46
CA TYR A 38 -8.77 -6.07 -8.04
C TYR A 38 -7.48 -6.89 -8.02
N ALA A 39 -6.98 -7.27 -9.20
CA ALA A 39 -5.73 -8.01 -9.34
C ALA A 39 -4.53 -7.04 -9.43
N PHE A 40 -3.61 -7.13 -8.46
CA PHE A 40 -2.44 -6.24 -8.40
C PHE A 40 -1.25 -6.88 -7.67
N ASP A 41 -0.05 -6.47 -8.05
CA ASP A 41 1.16 -6.59 -7.24
C ASP A 41 1.26 -5.36 -6.33
N PHE A 42 1.73 -5.53 -5.10
CA PHE A 42 2.00 -4.42 -4.19
C PHE A 42 3.45 -4.39 -3.72
N ASP A 43 3.96 -3.18 -3.52
CA ASP A 43 5.24 -2.92 -2.87
C ASP A 43 5.09 -1.70 -1.94
N ILE A 44 5.12 -1.96 -0.63
CA ILE A 44 4.90 -0.96 0.41
C ILE A 44 6.21 -0.80 1.17
N ASN A 45 6.71 0.44 1.21
CA ASN A 45 7.94 0.81 1.90
C ASN A 45 7.64 1.92 2.92
N THR A 46 8.08 1.71 4.16
CA THR A 46 7.98 2.72 5.23
C THR A 46 9.35 2.92 5.88
N LYS A 47 9.69 4.15 6.30
CA LYS A 47 10.98 4.43 6.98
C LYS A 47 10.88 4.64 8.48
N TYR A 48 9.84 5.29 8.99
CA TYR A 48 9.59 5.50 10.42
C TYR A 48 8.10 5.27 10.68
N GLY A 49 7.65 4.06 10.35
CA GLY A 49 6.23 3.71 10.38
C GLY A 49 5.99 2.22 10.50
N SER A 50 4.72 1.84 10.37
CA SER A 50 4.29 0.45 10.33
C SER A 50 3.46 0.17 9.10
N ILE A 51 3.49 -1.09 8.65
CA ILE A 51 2.65 -1.59 7.56
C ILE A 51 1.63 -2.53 8.19
N ARG A 52 0.35 -2.32 7.90
CA ARG A 52 -0.76 -3.21 8.28
C ARG A 52 -1.46 -3.68 7.03
N THR A 53 -1.67 -4.99 6.93
CA THR A 53 -2.47 -5.60 5.88
C THR A 53 -3.44 -6.60 6.50
N ASP A 54 -4.50 -6.92 5.79
CA ASP A 54 -5.30 -8.11 6.10
C ASP A 54 -4.57 -9.39 5.66
N SER A 55 -5.14 -10.54 6.07
CA SER A 55 -4.61 -11.87 5.78
C SER A 55 -4.96 -12.41 4.39
N SER A 56 -5.65 -11.63 3.54
CA SER A 56 -6.08 -12.08 2.22
C SER A 56 -5.03 -11.87 1.12
N LEU A 57 -3.93 -11.18 1.43
CA LEU A 57 -2.84 -10.91 0.51
C LEU A 57 -1.81 -12.04 0.51
N ASP A 58 -1.34 -12.39 -0.68
CA ASP A 58 -0.21 -13.29 -0.86
C ASP A 58 1.10 -12.51 -0.68
N VAL A 59 1.63 -12.51 0.54
CA VAL A 59 2.88 -11.85 0.89
C VAL A 59 4.08 -12.64 0.38
N SER A 60 4.94 -12.01 -0.42
CA SER A 60 6.18 -12.60 -0.95
C SER A 60 7.43 -12.07 -0.23
N VAL A 61 7.42 -10.81 0.21
CA VAL A 61 8.53 -10.18 0.94
C VAL A 61 7.96 -9.52 2.19
N ASN A 62 8.61 -9.77 3.33
CA ASN A 62 8.35 -9.09 4.58
C ASN A 62 9.69 -8.81 5.26
N GLU A 63 10.16 -7.58 5.14
CA GLU A 63 11.47 -7.13 5.62
C GLU A 63 11.30 -6.03 6.65
N SER A 64 12.11 -6.08 7.71
CA SER A 64 12.23 -5.01 8.69
C SER A 64 13.70 -4.82 9.01
N LYS A 65 14.25 -3.64 8.67
CA LYS A 65 15.65 -3.29 8.87
C LYS A 65 15.76 -1.89 9.46
N ASN A 66 16.30 -1.81 10.68
CA ASN A 66 16.38 -0.58 11.45
C ASN A 66 14.99 0.07 11.58
N THR A 67 14.81 1.25 10.98
CA THR A 67 13.56 1.98 10.98
C THR A 67 12.71 1.59 9.76
N ASN A 68 13.34 1.09 8.69
CA ASN A 68 12.69 0.72 7.45
C ASN A 68 11.91 -0.58 7.56
N LYS A 69 10.71 -0.60 7.00
CA LYS A 69 9.89 -1.81 6.78
C LYS A 69 9.45 -1.88 5.34
N ARG A 70 9.48 -3.07 4.77
CA ARG A 70 9.00 -3.36 3.42
C ARG A 70 8.10 -4.58 3.44
N LEU A 71 6.97 -4.47 2.75
CA LEU A 71 6.05 -5.57 2.53
C LEU A 71 5.66 -5.57 1.05
N SER A 72 5.87 -6.69 0.37
CA SER A 72 5.48 -6.83 -1.04
C SER A 72 4.90 -8.20 -1.33
N GLY A 73 4.11 -8.28 -2.40
CA GLY A 73 3.33 -9.45 -2.72
C GLY A 73 2.30 -9.14 -3.79
N PHE A 74 1.19 -9.86 -3.80
CA PHE A 74 0.10 -9.63 -4.75
C PHE A 74 -1.27 -9.98 -4.16
N ASN A 75 -2.32 -9.53 -4.83
CA ASN A 75 -3.70 -9.96 -4.66
C ASN A 75 -4.18 -10.59 -5.98
N LYS A 76 -4.78 -11.79 -5.91
CA LYS A 76 -5.35 -12.55 -7.03
C LYS A 76 -4.36 -13.01 -8.11
N LYS A 77 -3.67 -12.10 -8.79
CA LYS A 77 -2.80 -12.41 -9.93
C LYS A 77 -1.67 -11.39 -10.08
N LYS A 78 -0.45 -11.91 -10.27
CA LYS A 78 0.75 -11.12 -10.55
C LYS A 78 0.75 -10.53 -11.97
N GLY A 79 1.39 -9.37 -12.14
CA GLY A 79 1.71 -8.78 -13.43
C GLY A 79 0.56 -8.08 -14.15
N GLN A 80 -0.55 -7.76 -13.45
CA GLN A 80 -1.67 -7.01 -14.02
C GLN A 80 -1.55 -5.52 -13.71
N ASN A 81 -1.71 -5.15 -12.44
CA ASN A 81 -1.59 -3.79 -11.95
C ASN A 81 -0.54 -3.70 -10.84
N LYS A 82 -0.08 -2.49 -10.52
CA LYS A 82 0.88 -2.23 -9.44
C LYS A 82 0.34 -1.22 -8.45
N VAL A 83 0.49 -1.53 -7.17
CA VAL A 83 0.22 -0.64 -6.03
C VAL A 83 1.53 -0.37 -5.31
N ILE A 84 2.08 0.82 -5.50
CA ILE A 84 3.34 1.24 -4.88
C ILE A 84 3.02 2.30 -3.83
N ILE A 85 3.47 2.08 -2.59
CA ILE A 85 3.27 3.03 -1.49
C ILE A 85 4.61 3.27 -0.80
N THR A 86 5.04 4.53 -0.75
CA THR A 86 6.24 4.96 -0.02
C THR A 86 5.85 5.96 1.07
N SER A 87 6.22 5.68 2.31
CA SER A 87 5.95 6.56 3.47
C SER A 87 7.22 6.80 4.30
N ASN A 88 7.57 8.06 4.55
CA ASN A 88 8.74 8.35 5.38
C ASN A 88 8.42 8.31 6.88
N TYR A 89 7.37 8.99 7.32
CA TYR A 89 6.97 9.15 8.72
C TYR A 89 5.44 9.00 8.85
N GLY A 90 4.94 7.78 8.66
CA GLY A 90 3.52 7.50 8.70
C GLY A 90 3.23 6.02 8.51
N ASN A 91 2.13 5.56 9.07
CA ASN A 91 1.69 4.18 8.95
C ASN A 91 0.98 3.97 7.62
N VAL A 92 1.17 2.80 7.03
CA VAL A 92 0.45 2.37 5.84
C VAL A 92 -0.49 1.23 6.22
N SER A 93 -1.76 1.35 5.82
CA SER A 93 -2.74 0.28 5.93
C SER A 93 -3.34 -0.03 4.57
N LEU A 94 -3.27 -1.30 4.17
CA LEU A 94 -3.91 -1.81 2.97
C LEU A 94 -5.00 -2.78 3.40
N ASN A 95 -6.25 -2.46 3.06
CA ASN A 95 -7.41 -3.19 3.57
C ASN A 95 -8.33 -3.62 2.43
N LYS A 96 -8.70 -4.89 2.42
CA LYS A 96 -9.76 -5.42 1.57
C LYS A 96 -11.09 -4.75 1.88
N LYS A 97 -11.78 -4.33 0.84
CA LYS A 97 -13.13 -3.76 0.82
C LYS A 97 -13.95 -4.52 -0.20
N GLN A 98 -15.26 -4.51 0.04
CA GLN A 98 -16.26 -5.37 -0.58
C GLN A 98 -16.20 -5.36 -2.10
#